data_AF-A0A538FW30-F1
#
_entry.id   AF-A0A538FW30-F1
#
_cell.length_a   1.000
_cell.length_b   1.000
_cell.length_c   1.000
_cell.angle_alpha   90.00
_cell.angle_beta   90.00
_cell.angle_gamma   90.00
#
_symmetry.space_group_name_H-M   'P 1'
#
loop_
_entity.id
_entity.type
_entity.pdbx_description
1 polymer ?
#
loop_
_entity_poly.entity_id
_entity_poly.type
_entity_poly.pdbx_seq_one_letter_code
_entity_poly.pdbx_strand_id
1 'polypeptide(L)'
;MEIRILGPLEASENGQPLVVDPPGVVTRIDAATSSVVGKWHFPSASGVAVGDGVAWVLTGDGVARIPATRVSQPLMISLGSTAGGPSAAAQAIAFGAGAVWTTNALSDPSCMHAPCPQRPGNVFRIDPHTNIVAATIGAGFNRPVGAAFGDGSLWVVADSSLFRVDPAQNRVVARISLGQQPVGVAAGSGRIWVAVGAAN
;
A
#
# COMPACT_ATOMS: atom_id res chain seq x y z
N MET A 1 -40.62 5.08 -36.36
CA MET A 1 -40.81 6.16 -35.38
C MET A 1 -40.33 5.61 -34.05
N GLU A 2 -39.10 5.95 -33.68
CA GLU A 2 -38.51 5.52 -32.41
C GLU A 2 -37.77 6.72 -31.83
N ILE A 3 -38.20 7.09 -30.63
CA ILE A 3 -37.86 8.32 -29.92
C ILE A 3 -36.55 8.06 -29.17
N ARG A 4 -35.46 8.74 -29.55
CA ARG A 4 -34.26 8.80 -28.70
C ARG A 4 -34.53 9.77 -27.56
N ILE A 5 -34.62 9.24 -26.34
CA ILE A 5 -34.66 10.03 -25.12
C ILE A 5 -33.24 10.52 -24.82
N LEU A 6 -33.04 11.85 -24.86
CA LEU A 6 -31.89 12.55 -24.31
C LEU A 6 -32.08 12.71 -22.79
N GLY A 7 -31.01 12.54 -22.01
CA GLY A 7 -30.94 12.91 -20.60
C GLY A 7 -29.49 12.85 -20.09
N PRO A 8 -29.15 13.58 -19.01
CA PRO A 8 -29.14 15.05 -19.00
C PRO A 8 -27.72 15.63 -18.89
N LEU A 9 -27.64 16.90 -19.29
CA LEU A 9 -26.49 17.78 -19.37
C LEU A 9 -25.70 17.92 -18.06
N GLU A 10 -24.39 18.03 -18.25
CA GLU A 10 -23.38 18.47 -17.30
C GLU A 10 -23.73 19.84 -16.69
N ALA A 11 -23.50 19.99 -15.39
CA ALA A 11 -23.17 21.28 -14.79
C ALA A 11 -21.70 21.23 -14.36
N SER A 12 -20.81 21.75 -15.21
CA SER A 12 -19.42 21.97 -14.84
C SER A 12 -19.31 23.27 -14.06
N GLU A 13 -18.68 23.27 -12.88
CA GLU A 13 -18.00 24.47 -12.40
C GLU A 13 -16.75 24.66 -13.27
N ASN A 14 -16.75 25.70 -14.11
CA ASN A 14 -15.57 26.25 -14.78
C ASN A 14 -15.05 25.62 -16.09
N GLY A 15 -15.84 24.79 -16.80
CA GLY A 15 -15.53 24.43 -18.20
C GLY A 15 -14.22 23.64 -18.41
N GLN A 16 -13.66 23.06 -17.34
CA GLN A 16 -12.61 22.05 -17.47
C GLN A 16 -13.26 20.67 -17.47
N PRO A 17 -12.89 19.77 -18.42
CA PRO A 17 -13.38 18.40 -18.40
C PRO A 17 -12.90 17.75 -17.10
N LEU A 18 -13.86 17.45 -16.21
CA LEU A 18 -13.61 16.72 -14.98
C LEU A 18 -13.25 15.29 -15.40
N VAL A 19 -11.96 14.99 -15.52
CA VAL A 19 -11.53 13.61 -15.75
C VAL A 19 -11.75 12.85 -14.44
N VAL A 20 -12.96 12.34 -14.25
CA VAL A 20 -13.26 11.36 -13.21
C VAL A 20 -12.56 10.08 -13.63
N ASP A 21 -11.33 9.92 -13.17
CA ASP A 21 -10.62 8.66 -13.37
C ASP A 21 -11.43 7.52 -12.73
N PRO A 22 -11.63 6.38 -13.43
CA PRO A 22 -12.23 5.21 -12.80
C PRO A 22 -11.40 4.78 -11.58
N PRO A 23 -12.00 4.09 -10.59
CA PRO A 23 -11.27 3.57 -9.43
C PRO A 23 -10.01 2.81 -9.86
N GLY A 24 -8.91 3.00 -9.13
CA GLY A 24 -7.66 2.30 -9.42
C GLY A 24 -6.74 2.99 -10.43
N VAL A 25 -6.99 4.24 -10.82
CA VAL A 25 -6.00 4.99 -11.60
C VAL A 25 -4.92 5.57 -10.70
N VAL A 26 -3.66 5.28 -11.03
CA VAL A 26 -2.49 5.96 -10.48
C VAL A 26 -2.07 7.05 -11.47
N THR A 27 -1.95 8.27 -10.95
CA THR A 27 -1.66 9.48 -11.73
C THR A 27 -0.30 10.05 -11.32
N ARG A 28 0.55 10.32 -12.31
CA ARG A 28 1.82 11.05 -12.10
C ARG A 28 1.59 12.52 -12.40
N ILE A 29 1.98 13.36 -11.45
CA ILE A 29 1.83 14.82 -11.50
C ILE A 29 3.23 15.44 -11.49
N ASP A 30 3.47 16.39 -12.39
CA ASP A 30 4.64 17.27 -12.31
C ASP A 30 4.40 18.30 -11.19
N ALA A 31 5.24 18.28 -10.17
CA ALA A 31 5.07 19.14 -9.00
C ALA A 31 5.38 20.62 -9.28
N ALA A 32 6.19 20.93 -10.29
CA ALA A 32 6.55 22.30 -10.64
C ALA A 32 5.44 22.97 -11.47
N THR A 33 4.81 22.22 -12.37
CA THR A 33 3.77 22.73 -13.27
C THR A 33 2.35 22.35 -12.86
N SER A 34 2.18 21.56 -11.80
CA SER A 34 0.89 21.03 -11.34
C SER A 34 0.10 20.31 -12.43
N SER A 35 0.79 19.69 -13.39
CA SER A 35 0.16 19.07 -14.57
C SER A 35 0.25 17.55 -14.52
N VAL A 36 -0.75 16.87 -15.07
CA VAL A 36 -0.74 15.41 -15.20
C VAL A 36 0.19 14.99 -16.35
N VAL A 37 1.15 14.12 -16.05
CA VAL A 37 2.19 13.65 -16.99
C VAL A 37 2.20 12.13 -17.19
N GLY A 38 1.18 11.44 -16.68
CA GLY A 38 0.97 9.99 -16.89
C GLY A 38 -0.19 9.43 -16.07
N LYS A 39 -0.87 8.42 -16.61
CA LYS A 39 -1.94 7.66 -15.93
C LYS A 39 -1.79 6.17 -16.23
N TRP A 40 -2.00 5.35 -15.21
CA TRP A 40 -1.98 3.89 -15.30
C TRP A 40 -3.16 3.32 -14.53
N HIS A 41 -3.83 2.31 -15.08
CA HIS A 41 -4.97 1.67 -14.44
C HIS A 41 -4.56 0.38 -13.73
N PHE A 42 -4.82 0.32 -12.43
CA PHE A 42 -4.62 -0.80 -11.53
C PHE A 42 -5.92 -1.01 -10.73
N PRO A 43 -6.76 -2.01 -11.08
CA PRO A 43 -8.10 -2.16 -10.50
C PRO A 43 -8.16 -2.20 -8.96
N SER A 44 -7.05 -2.55 -8.31
CA SER A 44 -6.93 -2.64 -6.84
C SER A 44 -5.77 -1.81 -6.30
N ALA A 45 -5.45 -0.67 -6.92
CA ALA A 45 -4.48 0.24 -6.34
C ALA A 45 -5.00 0.87 -5.03
N SER A 46 -4.24 0.70 -3.94
CA SER A 46 -4.62 1.17 -2.60
C SER A 46 -3.58 2.07 -1.93
N GLY A 47 -2.35 2.11 -2.43
CA GLY A 47 -1.28 2.93 -1.86
C GLY A 47 -0.11 3.11 -2.81
N VAL A 48 0.70 4.13 -2.53
CA VAL A 48 1.90 4.47 -3.29
C VAL A 48 3.05 4.84 -2.35
N ALA A 49 4.25 4.41 -2.70
CA ALA A 49 5.51 4.87 -2.08
C ALA A 49 6.49 5.30 -3.18
N VAL A 50 7.41 6.19 -2.84
CA VAL A 50 8.45 6.66 -3.77
C VAL A 50 9.83 6.36 -3.18
N GLY A 51 10.72 5.87 -4.02
CA GLY A 51 12.10 5.62 -3.66
C GLY A 51 12.89 4.98 -4.81
N ASP A 52 14.21 5.08 -4.76
CA ASP A 52 15.10 4.61 -5.83
C ASP A 52 14.75 5.17 -7.22
N GLY A 53 14.27 6.42 -7.27
CA GLY A 53 13.88 7.08 -8.52
C GLY A 53 12.64 6.48 -9.21
N VAL A 54 11.83 5.69 -8.48
CA VAL A 54 10.61 5.06 -9.00
C VAL A 54 9.44 5.20 -8.03
N ALA A 55 8.23 5.14 -8.58
CA ALA A 55 7.00 5.00 -7.82
C ALA A 55 6.65 3.51 -7.70
N TRP A 56 6.30 3.11 -6.49
CA TRP A 56 5.84 1.77 -6.14
C TRP A 56 4.37 1.85 -5.78
N VAL A 57 3.56 1.04 -6.44
CA VAL A 57 2.10 1.02 -6.28
C VAL A 57 1.70 -0.31 -5.68
N LEU A 58 0.94 -0.27 -4.59
CA LEU A 58 0.30 -1.49 -4.09
C LEU A 58 -0.75 -1.94 -5.09
N THR A 59 -0.65 -3.17 -5.54
CA THR A 59 -1.71 -3.85 -6.31
C THR A 59 -2.26 -4.95 -5.40
N GLY A 60 -3.56 -5.25 -5.46
CA GLY A 60 -4.19 -6.18 -4.50
C GLY A 60 -3.51 -7.55 -4.35
N ASP A 61 -2.67 -7.94 -5.31
CA ASP A 61 -1.87 -9.17 -5.38
C ASP A 61 -0.35 -8.97 -5.26
N GLY A 62 0.12 -7.72 -5.16
CA GLY A 62 1.54 -7.41 -4.99
C GLY A 62 1.89 -5.93 -5.14
N VAL A 63 2.94 -5.65 -5.90
CA VAL A 63 3.46 -4.28 -6.08
C VAL A 63 3.80 -4.05 -7.55
N ALA A 64 3.38 -2.92 -8.09
CA ALA A 64 3.81 -2.45 -9.41
C ALA A 64 4.90 -1.38 -9.28
N ARG A 65 5.87 -1.41 -10.20
CA ARG A 65 6.95 -0.43 -10.30
C ARG A 65 6.74 0.45 -11.53
N ILE A 66 6.75 1.77 -11.33
CA ILE A 66 6.64 2.78 -12.39
C ILE A 66 7.88 3.67 -12.34
N PRO A 67 8.73 3.67 -13.39
CA PRO A 67 9.86 4.59 -13.48
C PRO A 67 9.43 6.06 -13.40
N ALA A 68 10.13 6.88 -12.60
CA ALA A 68 9.73 8.28 -12.44
C ALA A 68 9.92 9.11 -13.72
N THR A 69 10.92 8.78 -14.53
CA THR A 69 11.39 9.60 -15.66
C THR A 69 10.89 9.17 -17.03
N ARG A 70 10.28 7.99 -17.17
CA ARG A 70 9.77 7.49 -18.46
C ARG A 70 8.32 7.06 -18.32
N VAL A 71 7.54 7.25 -19.38
CA VAL A 71 6.25 6.56 -19.52
C VAL A 71 6.56 5.18 -20.07
N SER A 72 6.63 4.17 -19.19
CA SER A 72 6.80 2.77 -19.59
C SER A 72 5.67 1.92 -19.02
N GLN A 73 5.50 0.71 -19.57
CA GLN A 73 4.62 -0.27 -18.95
C GLN A 73 5.11 -0.55 -17.51
N PRO A 74 4.21 -0.58 -16.52
CA PRO A 74 4.57 -0.95 -15.15
C PRO A 74 5.09 -2.38 -15.10
N LEU A 75 6.11 -2.61 -14.27
CA LEU A 75 6.56 -3.96 -13.96
C LEU A 75 5.78 -4.46 -12.74
N MET A 76 5.09 -5.60 -12.89
CA MET A 76 4.34 -6.24 -11.82
C MET A 76 5.23 -7.20 -11.02
N ILE A 77 5.17 -7.10 -9.69
CA ILE A 77 5.89 -7.96 -8.76
C ILE A 77 4.87 -8.64 -7.86
N SER A 78 4.75 -9.96 -8.01
CA SER A 78 3.91 -10.78 -7.13
C SER A 78 4.62 -11.06 -5.81
N LEU A 79 3.90 -10.95 -4.69
CA LEU A 79 4.40 -11.35 -3.37
C LEU A 79 4.40 -12.88 -3.17
N GLY A 80 4.01 -13.64 -4.19
CA GLY A 80 3.85 -15.08 -4.19
C GLY A 80 2.56 -15.53 -3.47
N SER A 81 2.18 -16.80 -3.66
CA SER A 81 1.17 -17.43 -2.82
C SER A 81 1.79 -17.67 -1.45
N THR A 82 1.59 -16.76 -0.51
CA THR A 82 2.01 -16.96 0.88
C THR A 82 1.25 -18.15 1.46
N ALA A 83 1.88 -19.32 1.45
CA ALA A 83 1.43 -20.59 2.02
C ALA A 83 -0.11 -20.76 2.13
N GLY A 84 -0.76 -21.07 1.01
CA GLY A 84 -2.06 -21.76 1.00
C GLY A 84 -3.35 -20.94 0.99
N GLY A 85 -3.31 -19.64 0.66
CA GLY A 85 -4.51 -18.81 0.48
C GLY A 85 -4.48 -17.97 -0.81
N PRO A 86 -5.65 -17.56 -1.34
CA PRO A 86 -5.73 -16.73 -2.53
C PRO A 86 -5.18 -15.32 -2.23
N SER A 87 -4.09 -14.98 -2.91
CA SER A 87 -3.46 -13.65 -3.02
C SER A 87 -3.12 -12.91 -1.71
N ALA A 88 -1.86 -12.51 -1.55
CA ALA A 88 -1.46 -11.63 -0.48
C ALA A 88 -2.10 -10.24 -0.68
N ALA A 89 -3.18 -9.95 0.06
CA ALA A 89 -3.84 -8.65 0.03
C ALA A 89 -2.92 -7.59 0.64
N ALA A 90 -2.08 -6.98 -0.19
CA ALA A 90 -1.12 -5.99 0.24
C ALA A 90 -1.85 -4.76 0.83
N GLN A 91 -1.51 -4.38 2.07
CA GLN A 91 -2.26 -3.38 2.85
C GLN A 91 -1.52 -2.04 2.98
N ALA A 92 -0.21 -2.09 3.18
CA ALA A 92 0.61 -0.90 3.35
C ALA A 92 1.92 -1.02 2.56
N ILE A 93 2.48 0.13 2.19
CA ILE A 93 3.74 0.25 1.47
C ILE A 93 4.60 1.36 2.04
N ALA A 94 5.90 1.11 2.15
CA ALA A 94 6.90 2.10 2.53
C ALA A 94 8.19 1.86 1.74
N PHE A 95 9.01 2.91 1.60
CA PHE A 95 10.35 2.77 1.04
C PHE A 95 11.39 3.23 2.08
N GLY A 96 12.47 2.47 2.21
CA GLY A 96 13.61 2.84 3.05
C GLY A 96 14.59 1.71 3.26
N ALA A 97 15.80 2.05 3.75
CA ALA A 97 16.96 1.14 3.78
C ALA A 97 17.23 0.46 2.42
N GLY A 98 17.02 1.19 1.32
CA GLY A 98 17.21 0.69 -0.05
C GLY A 98 16.23 -0.42 -0.46
N ALA A 99 15.10 -0.55 0.23
CA ALA A 99 14.09 -1.57 -0.05
C ALA A 99 12.67 -1.02 -0.05
N VAL A 100 11.80 -1.72 -0.77
CA VAL A 100 10.35 -1.53 -0.68
C VAL A 100 9.82 -2.51 0.36
N TRP A 101 9.03 -2.00 1.26
CA TRP A 101 8.41 -2.76 2.33
C TRP A 101 6.91 -2.80 2.08
N THR A 102 6.32 -3.99 2.13
CA THR A 102 4.88 -4.16 1.99
C THR A 102 4.35 -5.11 3.03
N THR A 103 3.15 -4.87 3.52
CA THR A 103 2.45 -5.76 4.46
C THR A 103 1.34 -6.48 3.73
N ASN A 104 1.04 -7.73 4.11
CA ASN A 104 -0.21 -8.36 3.70
C ASN A 104 -1.11 -8.68 4.88
N ALA A 105 -2.41 -8.66 4.65
CA ALA A 105 -3.39 -9.29 5.53
C ALA A 105 -3.80 -10.63 4.92
N LEU A 106 -3.75 -11.69 5.72
CA LEU A 106 -4.27 -12.99 5.34
C LEU A 106 -5.68 -13.13 5.92
N SER A 107 -6.68 -12.66 5.18
CA SER A 107 -8.05 -13.09 5.42
C SER A 107 -8.27 -14.44 4.73
N ASP A 108 -9.01 -15.33 5.37
CA ASP A 108 -9.56 -16.51 4.70
C ASP A 108 -10.87 -16.08 4.01
N PRO A 109 -10.90 -15.93 2.67
CA PRO A 109 -12.11 -15.48 1.98
C PRO A 109 -13.21 -16.55 1.94
N SER A 110 -12.90 -17.81 2.30
CA SER A 110 -13.93 -18.86 2.43
C SER A 110 -14.73 -18.75 3.73
N CYS A 111 -14.27 -17.92 4.66
CA CYS A 111 -14.93 -17.77 5.93
C CYS A 111 -16.06 -16.73 5.84
N MET A 112 -17.28 -17.23 5.65
CA MET A 112 -18.51 -16.42 5.63
C MET A 112 -19.12 -16.20 7.02
N HIS A 113 -18.57 -16.81 8.09
CA HIS A 113 -19.13 -16.76 9.45
C HIS A 113 -18.08 -16.31 10.48
N ALA A 114 -18.40 -15.27 11.25
CA ALA A 114 -17.56 -14.81 12.34
C ALA A 114 -17.64 -15.76 13.56
N PRO A 115 -16.53 -15.95 14.31
CA PRO A 115 -15.22 -15.35 14.10
C PRO A 115 -14.37 -16.16 13.10
N CYS A 116 -13.90 -15.51 12.04
CA CYS A 116 -12.96 -16.12 11.10
C CYS A 116 -11.58 -16.22 11.72
N PRO A 117 -10.92 -17.40 11.69
CA PRO A 117 -9.56 -17.54 12.19
C PRO A 117 -8.63 -16.61 11.41
N GLN A 118 -8.18 -15.54 12.07
CA GLN A 118 -7.24 -14.59 11.48
C GLN A 118 -5.86 -15.26 11.41
N ARG A 119 -5.31 -15.35 10.20
CA ARG A 119 -3.91 -15.73 10.04
C ARG A 119 -3.06 -14.47 10.16
N PRO A 120 -1.97 -14.49 10.96
CA PRO A 120 -1.04 -13.37 10.96
C PRO A 120 -0.54 -13.08 9.55
N GLY A 121 -0.57 -11.80 9.18
CA GLY A 121 0.08 -11.29 8.00
C GLY A 121 1.60 -11.31 8.12
N ASN A 122 2.23 -10.86 7.05
CA ASN A 122 3.68 -10.77 6.90
C ASN A 122 4.07 -9.35 6.48
N VAL A 123 5.34 -9.06 6.68
CA VAL A 123 6.04 -7.94 6.05
C VAL A 123 6.99 -8.51 5.02
N PHE A 124 6.92 -8.04 3.77
CA PHE A 124 7.85 -8.37 2.71
C PHE A 124 8.84 -7.24 2.51
N ARG A 125 10.09 -7.62 2.28
CA ARG A 125 11.15 -6.73 1.79
C ARG A 125 11.41 -7.08 0.33
N ILE A 126 11.27 -6.11 -0.56
CA ILE A 126 11.53 -6.25 -1.98
C ILE A 126 12.78 -5.44 -2.31
N ASP A 127 13.72 -6.07 -3.01
CA ASP A 127 14.88 -5.39 -3.57
C ASP A 127 14.47 -4.65 -4.86
N PRO A 128 14.61 -3.31 -4.90
CA PRO A 128 14.18 -2.49 -6.03
C PRO A 128 15.02 -2.69 -7.30
N HIS A 129 16.24 -3.24 -7.19
CA HIS A 129 17.12 -3.47 -8.33
C HIS A 129 16.81 -4.80 -9.02
N THR A 130 16.51 -5.82 -8.24
CA THR A 130 16.22 -7.17 -8.73
C THR A 130 14.74 -7.45 -8.91
N ASN A 131 13.87 -6.65 -8.27
CA ASN A 131 12.41 -6.82 -8.22
C ASN A 131 11.98 -8.16 -7.59
N ILE A 132 12.78 -8.67 -6.65
CA ILE A 132 12.55 -9.95 -5.98
C ILE A 132 12.26 -9.69 -4.50
N VAL A 133 11.36 -10.50 -3.92
CA VAL A 133 11.14 -10.56 -2.48
C VAL A 133 12.40 -11.10 -1.80
N ALA A 134 13.18 -10.21 -1.19
CA ALA A 134 14.43 -10.51 -0.52
C ALA A 134 14.23 -11.09 0.90
N ALA A 135 13.10 -10.78 1.55
CA ALA A 135 12.75 -11.37 2.84
C ALA A 135 11.23 -11.38 3.08
N THR A 136 10.78 -12.39 3.83
CA THR A 136 9.42 -12.48 4.38
C THR A 136 9.52 -12.58 5.89
N ILE A 137 8.91 -11.62 6.59
CA ILE A 137 8.99 -11.49 8.04
C ILE A 137 7.61 -11.79 8.61
N GLY A 138 7.52 -12.89 9.35
CA GLY A 138 6.34 -13.26 10.13
C GLY A 138 6.60 -13.02 11.61
N ALA A 139 5.79 -12.18 12.25
CA ALA A 139 5.94 -11.86 13.68
C ALA A 139 4.60 -11.77 14.43
N GLY A 140 3.56 -12.41 13.89
CA GLY A 140 2.23 -12.32 14.48
C GLY A 140 1.50 -11.02 14.13
N PHE A 141 1.75 -10.44 12.94
CA PHE A 141 1.09 -9.21 12.50
C PHE A 141 -0.39 -9.47 12.21
N ASN A 142 -1.25 -9.31 13.21
CA ASN A 142 -2.69 -9.42 12.98
C ASN A 142 -3.21 -8.10 12.36
N ARG A 143 -3.70 -8.17 11.11
CA ARG A 143 -4.20 -7.01 10.33
C ARG A 143 -3.20 -5.83 10.30
N PRO A 144 -2.06 -5.96 9.61
CA PRO A 144 -1.12 -4.86 9.46
C PRO A 144 -1.67 -3.80 8.48
N VAL A 145 -2.09 -2.65 8.99
CA VAL A 145 -2.82 -1.63 8.22
C VAL A 145 -1.97 -0.42 7.81
N GLY A 146 -0.75 -0.30 8.33
CA GLY A 146 0.11 0.85 8.03
C GLY A 146 1.58 0.52 8.21
N ALA A 147 2.40 1.14 7.39
CA ALA A 147 3.85 0.99 7.43
C ALA A 147 4.52 2.33 7.11
N ALA A 148 5.59 2.66 7.83
CA ALA A 148 6.42 3.82 7.56
C ALA A 148 7.89 3.50 7.86
N PHE A 149 8.80 3.91 6.99
CA PHE A 149 10.23 3.80 7.27
C PHE A 149 10.75 5.13 7.83
N GLY A 150 11.51 5.06 8.91
CA GLY A 150 12.18 6.23 9.49
C GLY A 150 12.98 5.87 10.73
N ASP A 151 13.94 6.71 11.08
CA ASP A 151 14.86 6.47 12.20
C ASP A 151 15.57 5.10 12.11
N GLY A 152 15.98 4.74 10.88
CA GLY A 152 16.69 3.50 10.58
C GLY A 152 15.86 2.21 10.74
N SER A 153 14.55 2.31 10.89
CA SER A 153 13.68 1.14 11.08
C SER A 153 12.41 1.24 10.24
N LEU A 154 11.85 0.07 9.93
CA LEU A 154 10.48 0.00 9.45
C LEU A 154 9.55 -0.08 10.66
N TRP A 155 8.52 0.76 10.66
CA TRP A 155 7.49 0.81 11.68
C TRP A 155 6.20 0.31 11.08
N VAL A 156 5.61 -0.72 11.70
CA VAL A 156 4.39 -1.37 11.21
C VAL A 156 3.34 -1.31 12.29
N VAL A 157 2.15 -0.84 11.96
CA VAL A 157 1.00 -0.87 12.87
C VAL A 157 0.11 -2.07 12.54
N ALA A 158 -0.16 -2.89 13.54
CA ALA A 158 -0.99 -4.08 13.43
C ALA A 158 -1.68 -4.35 14.78
N ASP A 159 -2.91 -4.86 14.75
CA ASP A 159 -3.73 -5.12 15.93
C ASP A 159 -3.87 -3.87 16.83
N SER A 160 -3.32 -3.89 18.05
CA SER A 160 -3.30 -2.79 19.01
C SER A 160 -1.86 -2.37 19.31
N SER A 161 -0.95 -2.60 18.36
CA SER A 161 0.50 -2.50 18.56
C SER A 161 1.22 -1.80 17.41
N LEU A 162 2.32 -1.16 17.78
CA LEU A 162 3.36 -0.68 16.86
C LEU A 162 4.57 -1.63 16.93
N PHE A 163 5.00 -2.13 15.78
CA PHE A 163 6.14 -3.02 15.63
C PHE A 163 7.30 -2.27 15.01
N ARG A 164 8.50 -2.38 15.60
CA ARG A 164 9.75 -1.91 15.03
C ARG A 164 10.48 -3.09 14.39
N VAL A 165 10.73 -3.00 13.09
CA VAL A 165 11.46 -3.99 12.30
C VAL A 165 12.84 -3.42 11.98
N ASP A 166 13.88 -4.20 12.30
CA ASP A 166 15.25 -3.92 11.92
C ASP A 166 15.48 -4.36 10.46
N PRO A 167 15.82 -3.43 9.55
CA PRO A 167 16.02 -3.74 8.14
C PRO A 167 17.33 -4.46 7.85
N ALA A 168 18.34 -4.40 8.72
CA ALA A 168 19.59 -5.15 8.57
C ALA A 168 19.39 -6.62 8.95
N GLN A 169 18.55 -6.88 9.96
CA GLN A 169 18.32 -8.22 10.49
C GLN A 169 17.04 -8.89 9.95
N ASN A 170 16.19 -8.14 9.22
CA ASN A 170 14.87 -8.58 8.74
C ASN A 170 14.02 -9.22 9.86
N ARG A 171 13.97 -8.59 11.03
CA ARG A 171 13.18 -9.10 12.17
C ARG A 171 12.60 -7.97 13.02
N VAL A 172 11.52 -8.28 13.73
CA VAL A 172 10.96 -7.40 14.76
C VAL A 172 11.94 -7.32 15.93
N VAL A 173 12.29 -6.09 16.34
CA VAL A 173 13.17 -5.80 17.47
C VAL A 173 12.44 -5.10 18.62
N ALA A 174 11.24 -4.56 18.38
CA ALA A 174 10.37 -4.07 19.45
C ALA A 174 8.90 -4.21 19.06
N ARG A 175 8.06 -4.40 20.08
CA ARG A 175 6.59 -4.31 20.00
C ARG A 175 6.12 -3.38 21.11
N ILE A 176 5.36 -2.37 20.74
CA ILE A 176 4.85 -1.33 21.64
C ILE A 176 3.34 -1.41 21.62
N SER A 177 2.72 -1.68 22.77
CA SER A 177 1.27 -1.69 22.91
C SER A 177 0.73 -0.26 22.90
N LEU A 178 -0.27 -0.02 22.05
CA LEU A 178 -0.96 1.27 21.91
C LEU A 178 -2.29 1.30 22.68
N GLY A 179 -2.82 0.13 23.03
CA GLY A 179 -4.09 -0.02 23.75
C GLY A 179 -5.35 0.26 22.92
N GLN A 180 -5.20 0.82 21.72
CA GLN A 180 -6.26 1.10 20.76
C GLN A 180 -5.85 0.67 19.36
N GLN A 181 -6.83 0.49 18.47
CA GLN A 181 -6.56 0.09 17.10
C GLN A 181 -5.95 1.26 16.30
N PRO A 182 -4.69 1.12 15.84
CA PRO A 182 -4.07 2.11 14.97
C PRO A 182 -4.68 2.05 13.57
N VAL A 183 -4.76 3.21 12.94
CA VAL A 183 -5.27 3.37 11.57
C VAL A 183 -4.20 3.92 10.61
N GLY A 184 -3.10 4.43 11.15
CA GLY A 184 -2.01 4.95 10.33
C GLY A 184 -0.73 5.20 11.14
N VAL A 185 0.39 5.23 10.45
CA VAL A 185 1.71 5.53 11.02
C VAL A 185 2.48 6.43 10.05
N ALA A 186 3.20 7.40 10.60
CA ALA A 186 4.12 8.25 9.85
C ALA A 186 5.43 8.39 10.61
N ALA A 187 6.54 8.48 9.89
CA ALA A 187 7.87 8.68 10.45
C ALA A 187 8.49 9.94 9.86
N GLY A 188 9.10 10.77 10.70
CA GLY A 188 9.73 12.02 10.27
C GLY A 188 10.39 12.74 11.44
N SER A 189 11.47 13.49 11.16
CA SER A 189 12.18 14.30 12.15
C SER A 189 12.61 13.52 13.41
N GLY A 190 13.07 12.27 13.22
CA GLY A 190 13.49 11.39 14.32
C GLY A 190 12.36 10.92 15.23
N ARG A 191 11.09 11.03 14.81
CA ARG A 191 9.92 10.64 15.59
C ARG A 191 8.96 9.79 14.77
N ILE A 192 8.18 8.99 15.49
CA ILE A 192 7.12 8.14 14.96
C ILE A 192 5.79 8.63 15.50
N TRP A 193 4.85 8.84 14.59
CA TRP A 193 3.51 9.32 14.86
C TRP A 193 2.52 8.23 14.51
N VAL A 194 1.62 7.91 15.42
CA VAL A 194 0.59 6.88 15.22
C VAL A 194 -0.78 7.50 15.39
N ALA A 195 -1.64 7.33 14.39
CA ALA A 195 -3.05 7.66 14.50
C ALA A 195 -3.81 6.42 14.99
N VAL A 196 -4.63 6.59 16.02
CA VAL A 196 -5.54 5.55 16.52
C VAL A 196 -6.98 5.97 16.24
N GLY A 197 -7.80 5.00 15.85
CA GLY A 197 -9.25 5.23 15.70
C GLY A 197 -9.88 5.47 17.07
N ALA A 198 -11.03 6.15 17.08
CA ALA A 198 -11.82 6.25 18.31
C ALA A 198 -12.24 4.84 18.75
N ALA A 199 -12.16 4.57 20.05
CA ALA A 199 -12.86 3.44 20.64
C ALA A 199 -14.36 3.71 20.48
N ASN A 200 -15.05 2.85 19.73
CA ASN A 200 -16.52 2.84 19.74
C ASN A 200 -17.03 2.28 21.07
#